data_AF-A0A9D1E1Q9-F1
#
_entry.id   AF-A0A9D1E1Q9-F1
#
_cell.length_a   1.000
_cell.length_b   1.000
_cell.length_c   1.000
_cell.angle_alpha   90.00
_cell.angle_beta   90.00
_cell.angle_gamma   90.00
#
_symmetry.space_group_name_H-M   'P 1'
#
loop_
_entity.id
_entity.type
_entity.pdbx_description
1 polymer ?
#
loop_
_entity_poly.entity_id
_entity_poly.type
_entity_poly.pdbx_seq_one_letter_code
_entity_poly.pdbx_strand_id
1 'polypeptide(L)'
;MFLLVTASCNKAWRGDGPPGTVAGTVWIGTNEARDEILELSFGMSGDVSFTQEEDGSSTETGEVDILFTSPAAEQGLRDTVRYSGPYTYSRRPSSVVGDVYHGQIRFTLTAQESGKVREAVMEFHNMRFYFEFMDSPGAWPADPAEDSWTKSVR
;
A
#
# COMPACT_ATOMS: atom_id res chain seq x y z
N MET A 1 17.11 8.96 -21.93
CA MET A 1 16.78 7.56 -22.30
C MET A 1 15.95 7.01 -21.17
N PHE A 2 14.63 6.94 -21.36
CA PHE A 2 13.67 6.60 -20.31
C PHE A 2 13.60 5.09 -20.16
N LEU A 3 13.97 4.59 -18.99
CA LEU A 3 13.67 3.23 -18.56
C LEU A 3 12.55 3.32 -17.53
N LEU A 4 11.33 3.01 -17.98
CA LEU A 4 10.17 2.73 -17.15
C LEU A 4 10.52 1.54 -16.24
N VAL A 5 10.86 1.80 -14.98
CA VAL A 5 11.00 0.75 -13.97
C VAL A 5 9.69 0.68 -13.21
N THR A 6 8.86 -0.20 -13.69
CA THR A 6 7.56 -0.43 -13.11
C THR A 6 7.67 -1.08 -11.73
N ALA A 7 6.96 -0.53 -10.74
CA ALA A 7 6.73 -1.14 -9.44
C ALA A 7 6.42 -2.63 -9.59
N SER A 8 7.42 -3.47 -9.30
CA SER A 8 7.34 -4.91 -9.38
C SER A 8 7.25 -5.39 -7.95
N CYS A 9 6.05 -5.67 -7.47
CA CYS A 9 5.88 -6.67 -6.42
C CYS A 9 6.65 -7.91 -6.92
N ASN A 10 7.71 -8.32 -6.22
CA ASN A 10 8.69 -9.34 -6.68
C ASN A 10 8.13 -10.77 -6.81
N LYS A 11 6.83 -10.92 -7.02
CA LYS A 11 6.25 -12.07 -7.70
C LYS A 11 5.51 -11.55 -8.93
N ALA A 12 6.17 -11.58 -10.08
CA ALA A 12 5.49 -11.38 -11.35
C ALA A 12 4.61 -12.61 -11.63
N TRP A 13 3.39 -12.64 -11.10
CA TRP A 13 2.35 -13.59 -11.50
C TRP A 13 1.83 -13.17 -12.87
N ARG A 14 2.63 -13.34 -13.94
CA ARG A 14 2.14 -13.13 -15.29
C ARG A 14 1.12 -14.23 -15.62
N GLY A 15 -0.16 -13.96 -15.40
CA GLY A 15 -1.27 -14.84 -15.81
C GLY A 15 -2.43 -14.94 -14.83
N ASP A 16 -2.22 -14.75 -13.53
CA ASP A 16 -3.16 -15.29 -12.52
C ASP A 16 -3.96 -14.22 -11.75
N GLY A 17 -3.85 -12.95 -12.14
CA GLY A 17 -4.50 -11.84 -11.45
C GLY A 17 -3.90 -11.55 -10.05
N PRO A 18 -4.59 -10.80 -9.20
CA PRO A 18 -4.14 -10.53 -7.83
C PRO A 18 -4.17 -11.82 -6.99
N PRO A 19 -3.27 -11.97 -5.99
CA PRO A 19 -3.09 -13.20 -5.23
C PRO A 19 -4.32 -13.55 -4.39
N GLY A 20 -4.54 -14.83 -4.07
CA GLY A 20 -5.69 -15.25 -3.24
C GLY A 20 -5.66 -14.70 -1.80
N THR A 21 -4.47 -14.44 -1.27
CA THR A 21 -4.21 -13.95 0.10
C THR A 21 -2.98 -13.03 0.07
N VAL A 22 -2.92 -12.05 0.99
CA VAL A 22 -1.74 -11.18 1.17
C VAL A 22 -1.07 -11.35 2.54
N ALA A 23 -1.76 -11.95 3.50
CA ALA A 23 -1.22 -12.27 4.82
C ALA A 23 0.10 -13.07 4.76
N GLY A 24 1.01 -12.74 5.67
CA GLY A 24 2.35 -13.34 5.74
C GLY A 24 3.29 -12.91 4.62
N THR A 25 2.99 -11.82 3.90
CA THR A 25 3.83 -11.34 2.80
C THR A 25 4.37 -9.93 3.03
N VAL A 26 5.55 -9.68 2.47
CA VAL A 26 6.16 -8.33 2.40
C VAL A 26 6.19 -7.88 0.96
N TRP A 27 5.64 -6.71 0.69
CA TRP A 27 5.59 -6.10 -0.64
C TRP A 27 6.46 -4.86 -0.65
N ILE A 28 7.29 -4.73 -1.69
CA ILE A 28 8.15 -3.57 -1.88
C ILE A 28 7.64 -2.76 -3.08
N GLY A 29 7.47 -1.46 -2.87
CA GLY A 29 7.11 -0.48 -3.88
C GLY A 29 8.09 0.69 -3.89
N THR A 30 7.90 1.59 -4.84
CA THR A 30 8.73 2.80 -5.00
C THR A 30 7.84 3.99 -5.31
N ASN A 31 8.12 5.12 -4.66
CA ASN A 31 7.54 6.42 -5.01
C ASN A 31 8.55 7.18 -5.88
N GLU A 32 8.41 7.07 -7.20
CA GLU A 32 9.37 7.65 -8.16
C GLU A 32 9.50 9.17 -8.03
N ALA A 33 8.45 9.87 -7.60
CA ALA A 33 8.48 11.33 -7.48
C ALA A 33 9.38 11.81 -6.34
N ARG A 34 9.61 10.96 -5.33
CA ARG A 34 10.40 11.28 -4.12
C ARG A 34 11.60 10.35 -3.92
N ASP A 35 11.80 9.42 -4.86
CA ASP A 35 12.82 8.35 -4.77
C ASP A 35 12.71 7.51 -3.48
N GLU A 36 11.50 7.38 -2.92
CA GLU A 36 11.27 6.63 -1.68
C GLU A 36 11.00 5.16 -1.96
N ILE A 37 11.47 4.30 -1.06
CA ILE A 37 11.09 2.88 -1.01
C ILE A 37 9.94 2.71 -0.04
N LEU A 38 8.91 1.98 -0.47
CA LEU A 38 7.80 1.55 0.37
C LEU A 38 7.94 0.07 0.68
N GLU A 39 7.83 -0.31 1.95
CA GLU A 39 7.72 -1.70 2.38
C GLU A 39 6.41 -1.91 3.12
N LEU A 40 5.60 -2.87 2.69
CA LEU A 40 4.31 -3.21 3.27
C LEU A 40 4.33 -4.65 3.78
N SER A 41 4.16 -4.84 5.08
CA SER A 41 4.17 -6.14 5.75
C SER A 41 2.75 -6.51 6.20
N PHE A 42 2.10 -7.43 5.48
CA PHE A 42 0.71 -7.80 5.70
C PHE A 42 0.57 -9.00 6.63
N GLY A 43 -0.26 -8.90 7.66
CA GLY A 43 -0.65 -10.02 8.52
C GLY A 43 0.53 -10.73 9.17
N MET A 44 1.63 -10.02 9.41
CA MET A 44 2.83 -10.56 10.08
C MET A 44 2.65 -10.67 11.60
N SER A 45 1.65 -9.96 12.14
CA SER A 45 1.27 -10.00 13.54
C SER A 45 -0.26 -9.88 13.67
N GLY A 46 -0.78 -10.30 14.82
CA GLY A 46 -2.21 -10.28 15.10
C GLY A 46 -3.00 -11.41 14.42
N ASP A 47 -4.32 -11.35 14.56
CA ASP A 47 -5.24 -12.31 13.95
C ASP A 47 -5.57 -11.89 12.51
N VAL A 48 -5.55 -12.85 11.60
CA VAL A 48 -6.01 -12.68 10.22
C VAL A 48 -7.33 -13.44 10.06
N SER A 49 -8.34 -12.77 9.51
CA SER A 49 -9.60 -13.39 9.12
C SER A 49 -9.67 -13.49 7.61
N PHE A 50 -10.20 -14.61 7.10
CA PHE A 50 -10.36 -14.87 5.68
C PHE A 50 -11.72 -15.51 5.41
N THR A 51 -12.44 -14.98 4.43
CA THR A 51 -13.69 -15.56 3.91
C THR A 51 -13.60 -15.70 2.39
N GLN A 52 -14.16 -16.78 1.86
CA GLN A 52 -14.28 -17.03 0.43
C GLN A 52 -15.70 -17.49 0.09
N GLU A 53 -16.24 -16.93 -0.98
CA GLU A 53 -17.57 -17.24 -1.51
C GLU A 53 -17.48 -18.25 -2.66
N GLU A 54 -18.63 -18.83 -3.04
CA GLU A 54 -18.71 -19.84 -4.11
C GLU A 54 -18.29 -19.30 -5.48
N ASP A 55 -18.49 -18.01 -5.73
CA ASP A 55 -18.06 -17.34 -6.97
C ASP A 55 -16.53 -17.08 -7.01
N GLY A 56 -15.81 -17.45 -5.94
CA GLY A 56 -14.38 -17.22 -5.80
C GLY A 56 -14.00 -15.82 -5.31
N SER A 57 -14.98 -14.97 -4.99
CA SER A 57 -14.76 -13.73 -4.25
C SER A 57 -14.20 -14.05 -2.87
N SER A 58 -13.25 -13.24 -2.40
CA SER A 58 -12.69 -13.40 -1.06
C SER A 58 -12.46 -12.07 -0.38
N THR A 59 -12.56 -12.09 0.95
CA THR A 59 -12.21 -10.97 1.83
C THR A 59 -11.24 -11.45 2.89
N GLU A 60 -10.14 -10.71 3.05
CA GLU A 60 -9.14 -10.94 4.08
C GLU A 60 -8.98 -9.66 4.91
N THR A 61 -8.91 -9.81 6.24
CA THR A 61 -8.64 -8.69 7.15
C THR A 61 -7.51 -9.03 8.09
N GLY A 62 -6.66 -8.06 8.40
CA GLY A 62 -5.59 -8.20 9.40
C GLY A 62 -4.90 -6.87 9.63
N GLU A 63 -3.72 -6.89 10.24
CA GLU A 63 -2.89 -5.71 10.46
C GLU A 63 -1.79 -5.59 9.41
N VAL A 64 -1.43 -4.37 9.04
CA VAL A 64 -0.30 -4.06 8.16
C VAL A 64 0.65 -3.09 8.84
N ASP A 65 1.94 -3.26 8.58
CA ASP A 65 2.97 -2.26 8.85
C ASP A 65 3.51 -1.72 7.52
N ILE A 66 3.60 -0.39 7.40
CA ILE A 66 4.11 0.29 6.20
C ILE A 66 5.29 1.18 6.58
N LEU A 67 6.38 1.02 5.84
CA LEU A 67 7.61 1.79 5.97
C LEU A 67 7.85 2.60 4.70
N PHE A 68 7.99 3.91 4.83
CA PHE A 68 8.47 4.81 3.78
C PHE A 68 9.92 5.16 4.10
N THR A 69 10.85 4.85 3.20
CA THR A 69 12.28 5.15 3.36
C THR A 69 12.72 6.10 2.26
N SER A 70 13.09 7.31 2.64
CA SER A 70 13.68 8.28 1.73
C SER A 70 15.17 7.96 1.48
N PRO A 71 15.70 8.32 0.30
CA PRO A 71 17.13 8.18 0.04
C PRO A 71 17.90 9.07 1.01
N ALA A 72 19.16 8.73 1.26
CA ALA A 72 19.99 9.54 2.15
C ALA A 72 20.17 10.94 1.53
N ALA A 73 19.80 11.99 2.26
CA ALA A 73 20.12 13.36 1.86
C ALA A 73 21.65 13.55 1.81
N GLU A 74 22.14 14.68 1.26
CA GLU A 74 23.59 14.98 1.15
C GLU A 74 24.38 14.86 2.47
N GLN A 75 23.68 14.88 3.60
CA GLN A 75 24.22 14.73 4.96
C GLN A 75 24.24 13.27 5.48
N GLY A 76 23.83 12.29 4.65
CA GLY A 76 23.84 10.87 4.99
C GLY A 76 22.67 10.38 5.85
N LEU A 77 21.69 11.24 6.15
CA LEU A 77 20.51 10.89 6.94
C LEU A 77 19.41 10.31 6.04
N ARG A 78 18.91 9.12 6.38
CA ARG A 78 17.73 8.50 5.76
C ARG A 78 16.51 8.80 6.63
N ASP A 79 15.54 9.50 6.07
CA ASP A 79 14.27 9.71 6.73
C ASP A 79 13.39 8.47 6.58
N THR A 80 12.75 8.06 7.67
CA THR A 80 11.92 6.87 7.72
C THR A 80 10.58 7.22 8.36
N VAL A 81 9.48 7.05 7.63
CA VAL A 81 8.13 7.25 8.16
C VAL A 81 7.42 5.91 8.28
N ARG A 82 6.77 5.68 9.42
CA ARG A 82 6.07 4.42 9.73
C ARG A 82 4.58 4.63 9.92
N TYR A 83 3.82 3.73 9.33
CA TYR A 83 2.38 3.61 9.54
C TYR A 83 2.02 2.18 9.93
N SER A 84 1.01 2.02 10.76
CA SER A 84 0.44 0.71 11.07
C SER A 84 -1.07 0.78 11.19
N GLY A 85 -1.76 -0.32 10.93
CA GLY A 85 -3.19 -0.42 11.20
C GLY A 85 -3.87 -1.50 10.37
N PRO A 86 -5.21 -1.59 10.47
CA PRO A 86 -5.95 -2.65 9.82
C PRO A 86 -5.97 -2.47 8.30
N TYR A 87 -5.95 -3.60 7.60
CA TYR A 87 -6.26 -3.69 6.18
C TYR A 87 -7.48 -4.58 5.92
N THR A 88 -8.13 -4.34 4.80
CA THR A 88 -9.13 -5.24 4.20
C THR A 88 -8.77 -5.47 2.76
N TYR A 89 -8.39 -6.69 2.41
CA TYR A 89 -8.13 -7.12 1.05
C TYR A 89 -9.38 -7.80 0.47
N SER A 90 -9.86 -7.29 -0.66
CA SER A 90 -10.97 -7.85 -1.42
C SER A 90 -10.48 -8.32 -2.78
N ARG A 91 -10.80 -9.57 -3.12
CA ARG A 91 -10.55 -10.16 -4.44
C ARG A 91 -11.88 -10.60 -5.05
N ARG A 92 -12.16 -10.23 -6.29
CA ARG A 92 -13.43 -10.54 -6.97
C ARG A 92 -13.20 -11.00 -8.40
N PRO A 93 -13.93 -12.01 -8.88
CA PRO A 93 -13.87 -12.40 -10.29
C PRO A 93 -14.39 -11.27 -11.17
N SER A 94 -13.82 -11.14 -12.37
CA SER A 94 -14.33 -10.26 -13.41
C SER A 94 -15.55 -10.89 -14.05
N SER A 95 -16.59 -10.11 -14.33
CA SER A 95 -17.81 -10.58 -14.99
C SER A 95 -17.60 -11.00 -16.46
N VAL A 96 -16.41 -10.71 -17.03
CA VAL A 96 -16.16 -10.85 -18.47
C VAL A 96 -15.57 -12.22 -18.84
N VAL A 97 -14.78 -12.87 -17.97
CA VAL A 97 -14.19 -14.22 -18.19
C VAL A 97 -13.79 -14.85 -16.84
N GLY A 98 -14.03 -16.16 -16.69
CA GLY A 98 -13.93 -16.93 -15.44
C GLY A 98 -12.55 -17.11 -14.76
N ASP A 99 -11.50 -16.40 -15.19
CA ASP A 99 -10.16 -16.49 -14.57
C ASP A 99 -9.52 -15.10 -14.31
N VAL A 100 -10.20 -14.00 -14.65
CA VAL A 100 -9.69 -12.66 -14.40
C VAL A 100 -10.19 -12.18 -13.05
N TYR A 101 -9.31 -11.68 -12.19
CA TYR A 101 -9.68 -11.17 -10.88
C TYR A 101 -9.29 -9.70 -10.71
N HIS A 102 -10.14 -8.97 -9.99
CA HIS A 102 -9.87 -7.63 -9.47
C HIS A 102 -9.41 -7.75 -8.02
N GLY A 103 -8.49 -6.88 -7.61
CA GLY A 103 -7.94 -6.87 -6.26
C GLY A 103 -7.91 -5.44 -5.73
N GLN A 104 -8.40 -5.23 -4.52
CA GLN A 104 -8.34 -3.95 -3.84
C GLN A 104 -7.98 -4.19 -2.37
N ILE A 105 -7.05 -3.42 -1.83
CA ILE A 105 -6.75 -3.40 -0.39
C ILE A 105 -7.12 -2.02 0.14
N ARG A 106 -7.91 -1.96 1.21
CA ARG A 106 -8.21 -0.73 1.94
C ARG A 106 -7.49 -0.73 3.27
N PHE A 107 -7.10 0.46 3.72
CA PHE A 107 -6.32 0.62 4.94
C PHE A 107 -6.84 1.77 5.79
N THR A 108 -6.82 1.57 7.11
CA THR A 108 -6.87 2.66 8.08
C THR A 108 -5.51 2.71 8.79
N LEU A 109 -4.68 3.69 8.45
CA LEU A 109 -3.28 3.76 8.82
C LEU A 109 -3.04 4.83 9.87
N THR A 110 -2.34 4.48 10.95
CA THR A 110 -1.90 5.42 11.98
C THR A 110 -0.41 5.72 11.81
N ALA A 111 -0.05 6.98 11.62
CA ALA A 111 1.35 7.41 11.62
C ALA A 111 1.94 7.20 13.02
N GLN A 112 3.05 6.46 13.11
CA GLN A 112 3.63 6.11 14.41
C GLN A 112 4.16 7.33 15.18
N GLU A 113 4.66 8.35 14.48
CA GLU A 113 5.25 9.53 15.11
C GLU A 113 4.21 10.54 15.57
N SER A 114 3.18 10.80 14.75
CA SER A 114 2.19 11.85 15.01
C SER A 114 0.86 11.33 15.55
N GLY A 115 0.61 10.01 15.48
CA GLY A 115 -0.68 9.41 15.81
C GLY A 115 -1.80 9.76 14.82
N LYS A 116 -1.48 10.44 13.70
CA LYS A 116 -2.47 10.85 12.71
C LYS A 116 -2.99 9.63 11.95
N VAL A 117 -4.31 9.51 11.89
CA VAL A 117 -4.99 8.44 11.14
C VAL A 117 -5.28 8.91 9.71
N ARG A 118 -5.03 8.05 8.73
CA ARG A 118 -5.29 8.28 7.30
C ARG A 118 -5.90 7.04 6.66
N GLU A 119 -6.81 7.25 5.73
CA GLU A 119 -7.33 6.19 4.88
C GLU A 119 -6.45 6.06 3.63
N ALA A 120 -6.21 4.83 3.19
CA ALA A 120 -5.48 4.53 1.97
C ALA A 120 -6.10 3.37 1.21
N VAL A 121 -5.75 3.25 -0.08
CA VAL A 121 -6.18 2.14 -0.93
C VAL A 121 -5.02 1.66 -1.81
N MET A 122 -5.01 0.36 -2.09
CA MET A 122 -4.23 -0.25 -3.16
C MET A 122 -5.13 -0.90 -4.18
N GLU A 123 -5.02 -0.51 -5.44
CA GLU A 123 -5.84 -1.07 -6.52
C GLU A 123 -5.00 -1.87 -7.51
N PHE A 124 -5.47 -3.06 -7.88
CA PHE A 124 -4.84 -3.90 -8.88
C PHE A 124 -5.25 -3.49 -10.29
N HIS A 125 -4.27 -3.03 -11.06
CA HIS A 125 -4.42 -2.63 -12.46
C HIS A 125 -3.15 -2.99 -13.24
N ASN A 126 -3.28 -3.41 -14.50
CA ASN A 126 -2.13 -3.76 -15.36
C ASN A 126 -1.08 -4.66 -14.68
N MET A 127 -1.53 -5.70 -13.98
CA MET A 127 -0.69 -6.67 -13.27
C MET A 127 0.10 -6.12 -12.08
N ARG A 128 -0.32 -4.99 -11.51
CA ARG A 128 0.34 -4.31 -10.38
C ARG A 128 -0.66 -3.72 -9.42
N PHE A 129 -0.24 -3.58 -8.17
CA PHE A 129 -0.97 -2.76 -7.22
C PHE A 129 -0.41 -1.33 -7.19
N TYR A 130 -1.31 -0.36 -7.13
CA TYR A 130 -0.99 1.06 -6.99
C TYR A 130 -1.53 1.56 -5.65
N PHE A 131 -0.66 2.10 -4.81
CA PHE A 131 -1.01 2.63 -3.49
C PHE A 131 -1.30 4.13 -3.57
N GLU A 132 -2.35 4.58 -2.89
CA GLU A 132 -2.69 5.99 -2.70
C GLU A 132 -3.29 6.25 -1.31
N PHE A 133 -3.04 7.44 -0.76
CA PHE A 133 -3.79 7.96 0.38
C PHE A 133 -5.08 8.65 -0.10
N MET A 134 -6.21 8.37 0.53
CA MET A 134 -7.53 8.84 0.08
C MET A 134 -7.84 10.29 0.49
N ASP A 135 -7.22 10.80 1.55
CA ASP A 135 -7.38 12.18 2.02
C ASP A 135 -6.72 13.21 1.11
N SER A 136 -5.90 12.76 0.16
CA SER A 136 -5.38 13.61 -0.91
C SER A 136 -5.02 12.77 -2.14
N PRO A 137 -5.86 12.79 -3.18
CA PRO A 137 -5.55 12.15 -4.46
C PRO A 137 -4.24 12.73 -5.02
N GLY A 138 -3.15 11.97 -4.87
CA GLY A 138 -1.80 12.39 -5.26
C GLY A 138 -0.92 13.01 -4.17
N ALA A 139 -1.39 13.25 -2.93
CA ALA A 139 -0.47 13.61 -1.84
C ALA A 139 0.02 12.39 -1.05
N TRP A 140 1.22 11.98 -1.44
CA TRP A 140 2.21 11.35 -0.56
C TRP A 140 2.38 12.19 0.71
N PRO A 141 2.73 11.61 1.88
CA PRO A 141 2.87 12.33 3.14
C PRO A 141 3.71 13.58 2.90
N ALA A 142 3.04 14.71 2.78
CA ALA A 142 3.67 15.94 2.38
C ALA A 142 4.68 16.29 3.47
N ASP A 143 5.88 16.61 3.01
CA ASP A 143 6.90 17.41 3.70
C ASP A 143 6.65 17.66 5.21
N PRO A 144 7.60 17.35 6.12
CA PRO A 144 7.56 17.81 7.51
C PRO A 144 7.21 19.31 7.67
N ALA A 145 7.41 20.12 6.62
CA ALA A 145 6.98 21.50 6.55
C ALA A 145 5.45 21.72 6.39
N GLU A 146 4.65 20.82 5.80
CA GLU A 146 3.19 21.01 5.72
C GLU A 146 2.50 20.93 7.09
N ASP A 147 3.04 20.18 8.04
CA ASP A 147 2.56 20.14 9.43
C ASP A 147 2.94 21.41 10.23
N SER A 148 3.80 22.27 9.70
CA SER A 148 4.19 23.54 10.35
C SER A 148 3.32 24.73 9.95
N TRP A 149 2.75 24.74 8.73
CA TRP A 149 1.96 25.87 8.23
C TRP A 149 0.53 25.93 8.78
N THR A 150 -0.02 24.80 9.22
CA THR A 150 -1.34 24.77 9.87
C THR A 150 -1.34 25.29 11.31
N LYS A 151 -0.16 25.47 11.93
CA LYS A 151 -0.01 26.08 13.27
C LYS A 151 0.20 27.59 13.26
N SER A 152 0.39 28.24 12.10
CA SER A 152 0.64 29.69 12.01
C SER A 152 -0.52 30.51 11.43
N VAL A 153 -1.69 29.90 11.19
CA VAL A 153 -2.91 30.63 10.84
C VAL A 153 -4.04 30.26 11.80
N ARG A 154 -3.93 30.73 13.05
CA ARG A 154 -5.05 31.08 13.92
C ARG A 154 -4.68 32.28 14.77
#